data_AF-A0A955B475-F1
#
_entry.id   AF-A0A955B475-F1
#
_cell.length_a   1.000
_cell.length_b   1.000
_cell.length_c   1.000
_cell.angle_alpha   90.00
_cell.angle_beta   90.00
_cell.angle_gamma   90.00
#
_symmetry.space_group_name_H-M   'P 1'
#
loop_
_entity.id
_entity.type
_entity.pdbx_description
1 polymer ?
#
loop_
_entity_poly.entity_id
_entity_poly.type
_entity_poly.pdbx_seq_one_letter_code
_entity_poly.pdbx_strand_id
1 'polypeptide(L)'
;MIFGIGLGRTGTRSLTKALRLMGLNAVHWDNVGAHVLDRWFDSELTLPSDLDAFIEGPFVRWWRAADRLYPNSLFILTTRDKSEWLDSVERWMGRWNPPIGDEWFNRRLFYWGTRRFHRELFSAAWDEHHE
;
A
#
# COMPACT_ATOMS: atom_id res chain seq x y z
N MET A 1 -6.25 -12.57 -9.74
CA MET A 1 -5.88 -11.32 -9.05
C MET A 1 -4.63 -11.55 -8.21
N ILE A 2 -3.68 -10.62 -8.24
CA ILE A 2 -2.45 -10.65 -7.44
C ILE A 2 -2.43 -9.44 -6.50
N PHE A 3 -2.23 -9.67 -5.21
CA PHE A 3 -2.10 -8.62 -4.22
C PHE A 3 -0.66 -8.52 -3.72
N GLY A 4 -0.06 -7.35 -3.89
CA GLY A 4 1.20 -7.01 -3.24
C GLY A 4 0.90 -6.44 -1.86
N ILE A 5 1.17 -7.21 -0.82
CA ILE A 5 0.76 -6.89 0.55
C ILE A 5 1.88 -6.34 1.41
N GLY A 6 3.09 -6.14 0.88
CA GLY A 6 4.18 -5.52 1.62
C GLY A 6 3.94 -4.03 1.90
N LEU A 7 4.40 -3.57 3.07
CA LEU A 7 4.38 -2.15 3.42
C LEU A 7 5.10 -1.29 2.39
N GLY A 8 4.68 -0.04 2.24
CA GLY A 8 5.43 0.94 1.46
C GLY A 8 6.91 0.95 1.86
N ARG A 9 7.81 1.16 0.88
CA ARG A 9 9.28 1.12 1.06
C ARG A 9 9.91 -0.28 1.21
N THR A 10 9.18 -1.35 0.93
CA THR A 10 9.72 -2.74 0.87
C THR A 10 10.01 -3.24 -0.55
N GLY A 11 9.92 -2.37 -1.57
CA GLY A 11 10.12 -2.75 -2.98
C GLY A 11 8.82 -2.89 -3.79
N THR A 12 7.69 -2.44 -3.24
CA THR A 12 6.37 -2.44 -3.88
C THR A 12 6.36 -1.88 -5.30
N ARG A 13 6.99 -0.73 -5.56
CA ARG A 13 7.10 -0.16 -6.92
C ARG A 13 7.90 -1.04 -7.88
N SER A 14 8.96 -1.70 -7.41
CA SER A 14 9.75 -2.63 -8.23
C SER A 14 8.94 -3.87 -8.55
N LEU A 15 8.17 -4.39 -7.59
CA LEU A 15 7.22 -5.48 -7.80
C LEU A 15 6.18 -5.10 -8.87
N THR A 16 5.55 -3.92 -8.77
CA THR A 16 4.61 -3.45 -9.80
C THR A 16 5.26 -3.40 -11.18
N LYS A 17 6.50 -2.89 -11.28
CA LYS A 17 7.23 -2.85 -12.54
C LYS A 17 7.50 -4.25 -13.09
N ALA A 18 7.93 -5.20 -12.25
CA ALA A 18 8.19 -6.57 -12.66
C ALA A 18 6.92 -7.26 -13.20
N LEU A 19 5.78 -7.10 -12.52
CA LEU A 19 4.49 -7.62 -12.97
C LEU A 19 4.08 -7.04 -14.33
N ARG A 20 4.25 -5.72 -14.53
CA ARG A 20 4.01 -5.07 -15.83
C ARG A 20 4.92 -5.60 -16.93
N LEU A 21 6.20 -5.87 -16.63
CA LEU A 21 7.14 -6.46 -17.60
C LEU A 21 6.74 -7.89 -18.01
N MET A 22 6.00 -8.60 -17.16
CA MET A 22 5.42 -9.92 -17.49
C MET A 22 4.09 -9.82 -18.25
N GLY A 23 3.66 -8.62 -18.64
CA GLY A 23 2.44 -8.39 -19.42
C GLY A 23 1.17 -8.27 -18.58
N LEU A 24 1.27 -8.18 -17.26
CA LEU A 24 0.11 -8.05 -16.36
C LEU A 24 -0.32 -6.59 -16.20
N ASN A 25 -1.63 -6.35 -16.16
CA ASN A 25 -2.21 -5.07 -15.78
C ASN A 25 -2.09 -4.87 -14.26
N ALA A 26 -0.95 -4.31 -13.84
CA ALA A 26 -0.65 -4.07 -12.43
C ALA A 26 -0.72 -2.58 -12.06
N VAL A 27 -1.37 -2.26 -10.94
CA VAL A 27 -1.45 -0.91 -10.38
C VAL A 27 -0.74 -0.85 -9.02
N HIS A 28 0.01 0.23 -8.81
CA HIS A 28 0.54 0.60 -7.49
C HIS A 28 -0.37 1.65 -6.86
N TRP A 29 -0.58 1.55 -5.54
CA TRP A 29 -1.49 2.39 -4.74
C TRP A 29 -1.40 3.89 -4.99
N ASP A 30 -0.21 4.42 -5.25
CA ASP A 30 0.03 5.83 -5.53
C ASP A 30 -0.48 6.32 -6.89
N ASN A 31 -0.92 5.42 -7.77
CA ASN A 31 -1.54 5.76 -9.06
C ASN A 31 -3.07 5.59 -9.03
N VAL A 32 -3.62 5.15 -7.90
CA VAL A 32 -5.06 5.13 -7.66
C VAL A 32 -5.47 6.56 -7.34
N GLY A 33 -6.53 7.12 -7.92
CA GLY A 33 -6.96 8.49 -7.60
C GLY A 33 -7.78 8.59 -6.30
N ALA A 34 -7.85 9.78 -5.70
CA ALA A 34 -8.57 10.04 -4.45
C ALA A 34 -10.03 9.54 -4.45
N HIS A 35 -10.76 9.71 -5.56
CA HIS A 35 -12.13 9.25 -5.73
C HIS A 35 -12.31 7.72 -5.59
N VAL A 36 -11.24 6.94 -5.80
CA VAL A 36 -11.27 5.50 -5.56
C VAL A 36 -11.11 5.21 -4.06
N LEU A 37 -10.36 6.04 -3.32
CA LEU A 37 -10.29 5.97 -1.86
C LEU A 37 -11.67 6.19 -1.23
N ASP A 38 -12.41 7.19 -1.72
CA ASP A 38 -13.75 7.51 -1.21
C ASP A 38 -14.70 6.33 -1.39
N ARG A 39 -14.71 5.72 -2.58
CA ARG A 39 -15.49 4.49 -2.84
C ARG A 39 -15.06 3.30 -1.99
N TRP A 40 -13.82 3.31 -1.48
CA TRP A 40 -13.34 2.27 -0.59
C TRP A 40 -13.87 2.41 0.84
N PHE A 41 -14.23 3.62 1.27
CA PHE A 41 -14.97 3.84 2.51
C PHE A 41 -16.46 3.48 2.39
N ASP A 42 -17.03 3.64 1.20
CA ASP A 42 -18.45 3.40 0.94
C ASP A 42 -18.81 1.92 0.69
N SER A 43 -17.90 0.98 0.97
CA SER A 43 -18.10 -0.48 0.89
C SER A 43 -18.39 -1.07 -0.50
N GLU A 44 -18.31 -0.29 -1.57
CA GLU A 44 -18.47 -0.74 -2.97
C GLU A 44 -17.15 -1.22 -3.60
N LEU A 45 -16.41 -2.09 -2.91
CA LEU A 45 -15.05 -2.44 -3.31
C LEU A 45 -14.99 -3.47 -4.44
N THR A 46 -15.32 -3.04 -5.66
CA THR A 46 -15.03 -3.84 -6.87
C THR A 46 -13.83 -3.24 -7.60
N LEU A 47 -12.73 -3.98 -7.64
CA LEU A 47 -11.59 -3.67 -8.49
C LEU A 47 -12.01 -3.78 -9.97
N PRO A 48 -11.42 -2.97 -10.87
CA PRO A 48 -11.66 -3.12 -12.30
C PRO A 48 -11.45 -4.56 -12.74
N SER A 49 -12.35 -5.09 -13.56
CA SER A 49 -12.34 -6.49 -13.97
C SER A 49 -11.15 -6.85 -14.87
N ASP A 50 -10.52 -5.85 -15.49
CA ASP A 50 -9.32 -5.98 -16.31
C ASP A 50 -8.01 -5.85 -15.50
N LEU A 51 -8.09 -5.63 -14.18
CA LEU A 51 -6.93 -5.51 -13.32
C LEU A 51 -6.41 -6.89 -12.90
N ASP A 52 -5.15 -7.18 -13.22
CA ASP A 52 -4.51 -8.43 -12.82
C ASP A 52 -3.88 -8.35 -11.43
N ALA A 53 -3.34 -7.18 -11.06
CA ALA A 53 -2.60 -7.01 -9.82
C ALA A 53 -2.77 -5.63 -9.15
N PHE A 54 -2.88 -5.62 -7.83
CA PHE A 54 -2.92 -4.42 -7.00
C PHE A 54 -1.84 -4.48 -5.91
N ILE A 55 -0.96 -3.48 -5.88
CA ILE A 55 0.22 -3.47 -5.01
C ILE A 55 0.13 -2.33 -3.99
N GLU A 56 0.39 -2.64 -2.72
CA GLU A 56 0.34 -1.76 -1.54
C GLU A 56 -1.10 -1.32 -1.18
N GLY A 57 -1.26 -0.12 -0.65
CA GLY A 57 -2.53 0.42 -0.20
C GLY A 57 -3.14 -0.36 0.98
N PRO A 58 -4.46 -0.39 1.12
CA PRO A 58 -5.15 -0.97 2.26
C PRO A 58 -5.17 -2.48 2.24
N PHE A 59 -4.93 -3.14 1.11
CA PHE A 59 -4.80 -4.59 1.09
C PHE A 59 -3.57 -5.08 1.86
N VAL A 60 -2.63 -4.19 2.20
CA VAL A 60 -1.59 -4.46 3.20
C VAL A 60 -2.20 -4.86 4.56
N ARG A 61 -3.34 -4.27 4.94
CA ARG A 61 -4.07 -4.61 6.18
C ARG A 61 -5.28 -5.51 5.93
N TRP A 62 -5.92 -5.40 4.77
CA TRP A 62 -7.19 -6.06 4.45
C TRP A 62 -7.04 -7.23 3.48
N TRP A 63 -5.86 -7.85 3.38
CA TRP A 63 -5.63 -8.99 2.48
C TRP A 63 -6.60 -10.16 2.72
N ARG A 64 -7.02 -10.40 3.97
CA ARG A 64 -8.02 -11.44 4.29
C ARG A 64 -9.41 -11.13 3.71
N ALA A 65 -9.78 -9.85 3.67
CA ALA A 65 -11.01 -9.44 3.00
C ALA A 65 -10.86 -9.55 1.48
N ALA A 66 -9.67 -9.22 0.95
CA ALA A 66 -9.35 -9.41 -0.46
C ALA A 66 -9.45 -10.87 -0.90
N ASP A 67 -8.95 -11.81 -0.10
CA ASP A 67 -9.02 -13.26 -0.39
C ASP A 67 -10.48 -13.75 -0.52
N ARG A 68 -11.37 -13.24 0.33
CA ARG A 68 -12.80 -13.55 0.29
C ARG A 68 -13.50 -12.92 -0.93
N LEU A 69 -13.14 -11.69 -1.28
CA LEU A 69 -13.75 -10.94 -2.39
C LEU A 69 -13.24 -11.40 -3.76
N TYR A 70 -12.00 -11.88 -3.83
CA TYR A 70 -11.33 -12.30 -5.06
C TYR A 70 -10.78 -13.73 -4.89
N PRO A 71 -11.63 -14.76 -5.03
CA PRO A 71 -11.21 -16.15 -4.92
C PRO A 71 -10.07 -16.51 -5.88
N ASN A 72 -9.20 -17.43 -5.47
CA ASN A 72 -8.00 -17.83 -6.21
C ASN A 72 -7.00 -16.68 -6.43
N SER A 73 -7.02 -15.67 -5.56
CA SER A 73 -6.02 -14.61 -5.60
C SER A 73 -4.67 -15.11 -5.07
N LEU A 74 -3.59 -14.48 -5.55
CA LEU A 74 -2.23 -14.73 -5.08
C LEU A 74 -1.76 -13.53 -4.27
N PHE A 75 -0.97 -13.78 -3.23
CA PHE A 75 -0.44 -12.75 -2.34
C PHE A 75 1.08 -12.75 -2.36
N ILE A 76 1.67 -11.58 -2.53
CA ILE A 76 3.13 -11.37 -2.53
C ILE A 76 3.48 -10.42 -1.38
N LEU A 77 4.16 -10.94 -0.37
CA LEU A 77 4.72 -10.14 0.72
C LEU A 77 6.16 -9.75 0.39
N THR A 78 6.38 -8.47 0.10
CA THR A 78 7.74 -7.91 0.01
C THR A 78 8.18 -7.43 1.38
N THR A 79 9.38 -7.84 1.81
CA THR A 79 9.93 -7.49 3.13
C THR A 79 11.26 -6.75 2.97
N ARG A 80 11.79 -6.30 4.11
CA ARG A 80 13.07 -5.58 4.25
C ARG A 80 13.55 -5.78 5.69
N ASP A 81 14.85 -5.58 5.95
CA ASP A 81 15.27 -5.37 7.33
C ASP A 81 14.51 -4.20 7.96
N LYS A 82 14.04 -4.38 9.20
CA LYS A 82 13.18 -3.40 9.89
C LYS A 82 13.90 -2.08 10.10
N SER A 83 15.17 -2.11 10.49
CA SER A 83 15.94 -0.89 10.74
C SER A 83 16.17 -0.10 9.46
N GLU A 84 16.53 -0.78 8.37
CA GLU A 84 16.68 -0.17 7.05
C GLU A 84 15.35 0.36 6.49
N TRP A 85 14.24 -0.33 6.79
CA TRP A 85 12.92 0.11 6.42
C TRP A 85 12.53 1.41 7.13
N LEU A 86 12.70 1.49 8.45
CA LEU A 86 12.45 2.71 9.22
C LEU A 86 13.26 3.89 8.66
N ASP A 87 14.55 3.69 8.40
CA ASP A 87 15.41 4.72 7.82
C ASP A 87 14.98 5.12 6.41
N SER A 88 14.43 4.18 5.63
CA SER A 88 13.87 4.51 4.32
C SER A 88 12.56 5.28 4.41
N VAL A 89 11.70 4.99 5.38
CA VAL A 89 10.42 5.67 5.56
C VAL A 89 10.64 7.09 6.07
N GLU A 90 11.54 7.26 7.05
CA GLU A 90 11.93 8.57 7.58
C GLU A 90 12.40 9.51 6.46
N ARG A 91 13.35 9.04 5.64
CA ARG A 91 13.84 9.80 4.48
C ARG A 91 12.75 10.10 3.47
N TRP A 92 11.80 9.20 3.25
CA TRP A 92 10.72 9.42 2.31
C TRP A 92 9.72 10.48 2.83
N MET A 93 9.30 10.37 4.10
CA MET A 93 8.40 11.34 4.72
C MET A 93 9.04 12.72 4.88
N GLY A 94 10.35 12.78 5.12
CA GLY A 94 11.10 14.02 5.26
C GLY A 94 11.33 14.80 3.96
N ARG A 95 11.20 14.17 2.78
CA ARG A 95 11.39 14.84 1.49
C ARG A 95 10.33 15.88 1.18
N TRP A 96 9.11 15.67 1.65
CA TRP A 96 7.99 16.54 1.38
C TRP A 96 6.90 16.36 2.41
N ASN A 97 6.35 17.49 2.85
CA ASN A 97 5.26 17.53 3.80
C ASN A 97 4.00 18.02 3.07
N PRO A 98 3.02 17.15 2.79
CA PRO A 98 1.83 17.55 2.05
C PRO A 98 1.08 18.69 2.76
N PRO A 99 0.59 19.69 2.01
CA PRO A 99 -0.36 20.66 2.53
C PRO A 99 -1.58 19.98 3.15
N ILE A 100 -2.18 20.60 4.16
CA ILE A 100 -3.44 20.10 4.73
C ILE A 100 -4.51 20.12 3.65
N GLY A 101 -5.28 19.03 3.54
CA GLY A 101 -6.31 18.87 2.52
C GLY A 101 -5.82 18.35 1.17
N ASP A 102 -4.49 18.18 0.99
CA ASP A 102 -3.95 17.52 -0.19
C ASP A 102 -4.28 16.01 -0.19
N GLU A 103 -4.36 15.41 -1.39
CA GLU A 103 -4.61 13.97 -1.53
C GLU A 103 -3.59 13.12 -0.74
N TRP A 104 -2.31 13.50 -0.77
CA TRP A 104 -1.28 12.78 -0.03
C TRP A 104 -1.34 13.02 1.48
N PHE A 105 -1.90 14.14 1.92
CA PHE A 105 -2.21 14.35 3.34
C PHE A 105 -3.21 13.29 3.80
N ASN A 106 -4.31 13.12 3.06
CA ASN A 106 -5.34 12.13 3.37
C ASN A 106 -4.80 10.70 3.28
N ARG A 107 -3.99 10.38 2.26
CA ARG A 107 -3.36 9.06 2.12
C ARG A 107 -2.44 8.72 3.28
N ARG A 108 -1.62 9.68 3.76
CA ARG A 108 -0.73 9.45 4.91
C ARG A 108 -1.53 9.19 6.17
N LEU A 109 -2.58 9.97 6.42
CA LEU A 109 -3.46 9.75 7.56
C LEU A 109 -4.18 8.40 7.48
N PHE A 110 -4.73 8.04 6.32
CA PHE A 110 -5.39 6.76 6.11
C PHE A 110 -4.45 5.58 6.38
N TYR A 111 -3.25 5.62 5.81
CA TYR A 111 -2.34 4.47 5.84
C TYR A 111 -1.57 4.35 7.16
N TRP A 112 -1.11 5.49 7.69
CA TRP A 112 -0.20 5.54 8.85
C TRP A 112 -0.82 6.16 10.10
N GLY A 113 -2.00 6.77 10.03
CA GLY A 113 -2.59 7.51 11.16
C GLY A 113 -1.84 8.81 11.50
N THR A 114 -0.83 9.19 10.71
CA THR A 114 0.00 10.38 10.95
C THR A 114 0.50 10.97 9.64
N ARG A 115 0.76 12.28 9.65
CA ARG A 115 1.37 13.00 8.53
C ARG A 115 2.90 12.93 8.52
N ARG A 116 3.49 12.72 9.70
CA ARG A 116 4.94 12.79 9.95
C ARG A 116 5.47 11.45 10.40
N PHE A 117 6.77 11.25 10.22
CA PHE A 117 7.42 10.06 10.70
C PHE A 117 7.52 10.08 12.24
N HIS A 118 7.18 8.97 12.87
CA HIS A 118 7.35 8.72 14.30
C HIS A 118 7.94 7.32 14.45
N ARG A 119 9.21 7.20 14.81
CA ARG A 119 9.94 5.93 14.69
C ARG A 119 9.27 4.78 15.44
N GLU A 120 8.75 5.06 16.62
CA GLU A 120 8.08 4.09 17.49
C GLU A 120 6.76 3.61 16.87
N LEU A 121 5.93 4.53 16.36
CA LEU A 121 4.66 4.22 15.70
C LEU A 121 4.89 3.34 14.45
N PHE A 122 5.86 3.71 13.61
CA PHE A 122 6.17 2.96 12.40
C PHE A 122 6.79 1.60 12.74
N SER A 123 7.62 1.53 13.79
CA SER A 123 8.17 0.28 14.30
C SER A 123 7.07 -0.68 14.76
N ALA A 124 6.08 -0.18 15.51
CA ALA A 124 4.93 -0.98 15.94
C ALA A 124 4.07 -1.43 14.75
N ALA A 125 3.81 -0.54 13.79
CA ALA A 125 3.07 -0.88 12.57
C ALA A 125 3.79 -1.93 11.70
N TRP A 126 5.13 -1.96 11.74
CA TRP A 126 5.92 -3.01 11.10
C TRP A 126 5.70 -4.36 11.77
N ASP A 127 5.78 -4.41 13.11
CA ASP A 127 5.61 -5.64 13.87
C ASP A 127 4.21 -6.21 13.65
N GLU A 128 3.17 -5.37 13.82
CA GLU A 128 1.77 -5.75 13.59
C GLU A 128 1.54 -6.35 12.19
N HIS A 129 2.23 -5.83 11.16
CA HIS A 129 2.04 -6.31 9.79
C HIS A 129 2.73 -7.66 9.50
N HIS A 130 3.76 -8.02 10.28
CA HIS A 130 4.57 -9.22 10.07
C HIS A 130 4.32 -10.33 11.11
N GLU A 131 3.38 -10.14 12.03
CA GLU A 131 2.80 -11.18 12.89
C GLU A 131 1.75 -12.03 12.16
#